data_AF-A0A0M9FI59-F1
#
_entry.id   AF-A0A0M9FI59-F1
#
_cell.length_a   1.000
_cell.length_b   1.000
_cell.length_c   1.000
_cell.angle_alpha   90.00
_cell.angle_beta   90.00
_cell.angle_gamma   90.00
#
_symmetry.space_group_name_H-M   'P 1'
#
loop_
_entity.id
_entity.type
_entity.pdbx_description
1 polymer ?
#
loop_
_entity_poly.entity_id
_entity_poly.type
_entity_poly.pdbx_seq_one_letter_code
_entity_poly.pdbx_strand_id
1 'polypeptide(L)'
;MKKLMYTLLVLAYVTVAYLSVYVLPHYYFGAIIGAAGASLGASFKQFKEVKAFPDKALLAYFKRDKKKTSSLLLLLLGIFLFVSLVLEFNWQYGLAFVVAISYAMLWNVLHIQFLRKYYFKNA
;
A
#
# COMPACT_ATOMS: atom_id res chain seq x y z
N MET A 1 -18.12 17.71 2.59
CA MET A 1 -17.79 16.98 1.33
C MET A 1 -16.42 16.28 1.38
N LYS A 2 -15.30 16.97 1.65
CA LYS A 2 -13.94 16.38 1.64
C LYS A 2 -13.76 15.13 2.52
N LYS A 3 -14.25 15.17 3.78
CA LYS A 3 -14.21 14.03 4.71
C LYS A 3 -14.99 12.82 4.18
N LEU A 4 -16.18 13.06 3.60
CA LEU A 4 -17.01 12.02 3.02
C LEU A 4 -16.34 11.40 1.79
N MET A 5 -15.77 12.20 0.89
CA MET A 5 -15.00 11.69 -0.26
C MET A 5 -13.76 10.89 0.18
N TYR A 6 -13.09 11.32 1.25
CA TYR A 6 -11.96 10.59 1.82
C TYR A 6 -12.41 9.24 2.40
N THR A 7 -13.52 9.21 3.14
CA THR A 7 -14.12 7.97 3.64
C THR A 7 -14.50 7.04 2.49
N LEU A 8 -15.12 7.56 1.42
CA LEU A 8 -15.46 6.75 0.23
C LEU A 8 -14.21 6.20 -0.47
N LEU A 9 -13.13 6.97 -0.56
CA LEU A 9 -11.86 6.50 -1.13
C LEU A 9 -11.29 5.33 -0.32
N VAL A 10 -11.25 5.47 1.01
CA VAL A 10 -10.79 4.41 1.91
C VAL A 10 -11.72 3.20 1.85
N LEU A 11 -13.03 3.41 1.81
CA LEU A 11 -14.02 2.34 1.72
C LEU A 11 -13.84 1.56 0.42
N ALA A 12 -13.72 2.26 -0.72
CA ALA A 12 -13.48 1.62 -2.02
C ALA A 12 -12.21 0.75 -2.00
N TYR A 13 -11.14 1.24 -1.39
CA TYR A 13 -9.90 0.46 -1.21
C TYR A 13 -10.11 -0.79 -0.34
N VAL A 14 -10.84 -0.68 0.76
CA VAL A 14 -11.13 -1.85 1.61
C VAL A 14 -12.06 -2.83 0.88
N THR A 15 -13.07 -2.34 0.16
CA THR A 15 -14.00 -3.15 -0.61
C THR A 15 -13.28 -3.93 -1.72
N VAL A 16 -12.37 -3.30 -2.45
CA VAL A 16 -11.57 -3.99 -3.49
C VAL A 16 -10.69 -5.08 -2.86
N ALA A 17 -10.04 -4.79 -1.73
CA ALA A 17 -9.26 -5.79 -1.00
C ALA A 17 -10.12 -6.96 -0.51
N TYR A 18 -11.34 -6.69 -0.03
CA TYR A 18 -12.26 -7.73 0.43
C TYR A 18 -12.83 -8.56 -0.73
N LEU A 19 -13.19 -7.93 -1.85
CA LEU A 19 -13.66 -8.62 -3.05
C LEU A 19 -12.61 -9.57 -3.64
N SER A 20 -11.32 -9.30 -3.41
CA SER A 20 -10.24 -10.20 -3.82
C SER A 20 -10.39 -11.62 -3.25
N VAL A 21 -11.07 -11.79 -2.11
CA VAL A 21 -11.36 -13.10 -1.50
C VAL A 21 -12.26 -13.97 -2.39
N TYR A 22 -13.16 -13.35 -3.16
CA TYR A 22 -14.13 -14.06 -3.99
C TYR A 22 -13.66 -14.27 -5.43
N VAL A 23 -12.76 -13.42 -5.90
CA VAL A 23 -12.35 -13.38 -7.32
C VAL A 23 -11.00 -14.05 -7.54
N LEU A 24 -10.11 -14.04 -6.54
CA LEU A 24 -8.76 -14.55 -6.67
C LEU A 24 -8.55 -15.83 -5.86
N PRO A 25 -7.65 -16.72 -6.32
CA PRO A 25 -7.24 -17.89 -5.55
C PRO A 25 -6.77 -17.55 -4.14
N HIS A 26 -6.92 -18.51 -3.22
CA HIS A 26 -6.72 -18.31 -1.78
C HIS A 26 -5.37 -17.65 -1.39
N TYR A 27 -4.31 -17.96 -2.14
CA TYR A 27 -2.97 -17.42 -1.91
C TYR A 27 -2.80 -15.94 -2.28
N TYR A 28 -3.67 -15.38 -3.14
CA TYR A 28 -3.66 -13.95 -3.47
C TYR A 28 -4.40 -13.10 -2.43
N PHE A 29 -5.54 -13.56 -1.88
CA PHE A 29 -6.31 -12.72 -0.96
C PHE A 29 -5.50 -12.42 0.31
N GLY A 30 -4.76 -13.39 0.86
CA GLY A 30 -3.99 -13.20 2.09
C GLY A 30 -2.92 -12.12 1.91
N ALA A 31 -2.23 -12.14 0.78
CA ALA A 31 -1.25 -11.12 0.42
C ALA A 31 -1.89 -9.74 0.23
N ILE A 32 -3.04 -9.67 -0.46
CA ILE A 32 -3.75 -8.40 -0.72
C ILE A 32 -4.33 -7.81 0.56
N ILE A 33 -4.96 -8.62 1.43
CA ILE A 33 -5.50 -8.15 2.72
C ILE A 33 -4.36 -7.67 3.62
N GLY A 34 -3.26 -8.42 3.70
CA GLY A 34 -2.08 -8.01 4.47
C GLY A 34 -1.49 -6.69 3.98
N ALA A 35 -1.33 -6.54 2.66
CA ALA A 35 -0.87 -5.31 2.05
C ALA A 35 -1.85 -4.14 2.24
N ALA A 36 -3.16 -4.42 2.20
CA ALA A 36 -4.20 -3.43 2.48
C ALA A 36 -4.07 -2.87 3.90
N GLY A 37 -3.99 -3.75 4.90
CA GLY A 37 -3.81 -3.37 6.30
C GLY A 37 -2.53 -2.57 6.54
N ALA A 38 -1.39 -3.04 6.01
CA ALA A 38 -0.11 -2.33 6.13
C ALA A 38 -0.17 -0.93 5.49
N SER A 39 -0.83 -0.80 4.34
CA SER A 39 -0.97 0.47 3.62
C SER A 39 -1.89 1.45 4.34
N LEU A 40 -2.96 0.98 4.96
CA LEU A 40 -3.81 1.80 5.82
C LEU A 40 -3.04 2.32 7.04
N GLY A 41 -2.20 1.48 7.66
CA GLY A 41 -1.29 1.91 8.73
C GLY A 41 -0.32 3.01 8.26
N ALA A 42 0.26 2.85 7.07
CA ALA A 42 1.15 3.84 6.47
C ALA A 42 0.43 5.15 6.09
N SER A 43 -0.86 5.07 5.76
CA SER A 43 -1.69 6.21 5.35
C SER A 43 -1.78 7.29 6.43
N PHE A 44 -1.73 6.92 7.71
CA PHE A 44 -1.73 7.90 8.80
C PHE A 44 -0.46 8.77 8.80
N LYS A 45 0.69 8.17 8.53
CA LYS A 45 1.96 8.89 8.42
C LYS A 45 1.96 9.80 7.19
N GLN A 46 1.49 9.29 6.05
CA GLN A 46 1.33 10.08 4.82
C GLN A 46 0.39 11.27 5.02
N PHE A 47 -0.70 11.08 5.75
CA PHE A 47 -1.64 12.16 6.06
C PHE A 47 -0.97 13.32 6.81
N LYS A 48 -0.18 13.02 7.86
CA LYS A 48 0.58 14.04 8.60
C LYS A 48 1.60 14.74 7.72
N GLU A 49 2.29 13.99 6.88
CA GLU A 49 3.36 14.52 6.02
C GLU A 49 2.82 15.41 4.90
N VAL A 50 1.73 15.00 4.23
CA VAL A 50 1.06 15.80 3.20
C VAL A 50 0.42 17.06 3.81
N LYS A 51 -0.17 16.95 5.01
CA LYS A 51 -0.70 18.13 5.73
C LYS A 51 0.38 19.17 5.99
N ALA A 52 1.58 18.74 6.38
CA ALA A 52 2.70 19.65 6.68
C ALA A 52 3.33 20.26 5.42
N PHE A 53 3.34 19.53 4.31
CA PHE A 53 4.00 19.96 3.07
C PHE A 53 3.18 19.58 1.83
N PRO A 54 2.04 20.24 1.54
CA PRO A 54 1.14 19.82 0.45
C PRO A 54 1.73 20.03 -0.96
N ASP A 55 2.67 20.97 -1.12
CA ASP A 55 3.22 21.35 -2.44
C ASP A 55 4.45 20.53 -2.87
N LYS A 56 4.98 19.66 -2.01
CA LYS A 56 6.11 18.78 -2.34
C LYS A 56 5.80 17.94 -3.59
N ALA A 57 6.79 17.76 -4.46
CA ALA A 57 6.68 16.85 -5.60
C ALA A 57 6.29 15.43 -5.12
N LEU A 58 5.46 14.72 -5.89
CA LEU A 58 4.94 13.40 -5.47
C LEU A 58 6.06 12.41 -5.12
N LEU A 59 7.13 12.40 -5.92
CA LEU A 59 8.33 11.58 -5.68
C LEU A 59 9.02 11.89 -4.35
N ALA A 60 8.90 13.11 -3.81
CA ALA A 60 9.53 13.48 -2.55
C ALA A 60 8.90 12.79 -1.33
N TYR A 61 7.62 12.40 -1.40
CA TYR A 61 6.98 11.60 -0.33
C TYR A 61 7.40 10.13 -0.37
N PHE A 62 7.86 9.65 -1.53
CA PHE A 62 8.41 8.31 -1.69
C PHE A 62 9.92 8.25 -1.41
N LYS A 63 10.57 9.39 -1.15
CA LYS A 63 12.03 9.46 -0.96
C LYS A 63 12.41 8.60 0.24
N ARG A 64 12.92 7.41 -0.07
CA ARG A 64 13.33 6.41 0.91
C ARG A 64 14.63 6.89 1.55
N ASP A 65 14.59 7.25 2.82
CA ASP A 65 15.81 7.41 3.61
C ASP A 65 16.68 6.15 3.45
N LYS A 66 18.00 6.29 3.26
CA LYS A 66 18.93 5.16 3.10
C LYS A 66 18.75 4.09 4.20
N LYS A 67 18.37 4.51 5.41
CA LYS A 67 18.05 3.64 6.55
C LYS A 67 16.80 2.76 6.32
N LYS A 68 15.78 3.28 5.64
CA LYS A 68 14.56 2.55 5.26
C LYS A 68 14.80 1.59 4.09
N THR A 69 15.80 1.84 3.25
CA THR A 69 16.18 0.93 2.16
C THR A 69 16.75 -0.37 2.70
N SER A 70 17.58 -0.30 3.76
CA SER A 70 18.09 -1.49 4.45
C SER A 70 16.96 -2.28 5.15
N SER A 71 15.99 -1.58 5.76
CA SER A 71 14.79 -2.21 6.33
C SER A 71 13.88 -2.84 5.27
N LEU A 72 13.74 -2.25 4.09
CA LEU A 72 13.04 -2.91 2.98
C LEU A 72 13.78 -4.15 2.51
N LEU A 73 15.10 -4.09 2.40
CA LEU A 73 15.93 -5.24 2.03
C LEU A 73 15.76 -6.38 3.03
N LEU A 74 15.76 -6.07 4.34
CA LEU A 74 15.45 -7.04 5.40
C LEU A 74 14.03 -7.59 5.30
N LEU A 75 13.04 -6.75 4.98
CA LEU A 75 11.66 -7.19 4.77
C LEU A 75 11.58 -8.14 3.56
N LEU A 76 12.14 -7.73 2.42
CA LEU A 76 12.20 -8.52 1.18
C LEU A 76 12.97 -9.82 1.40
N LEU A 77 14.06 -9.79 2.15
CA LEU A 77 14.82 -10.98 2.53
C LEU A 77 13.98 -11.90 3.43
N GLY A 78 13.28 -11.36 4.43
CA GLY A 78 12.36 -12.12 5.28
C GLY A 78 11.21 -12.74 4.49
N ILE A 79 10.65 -12.02 3.52
CA ILE A 79 9.64 -12.53 2.58
C ILE A 79 10.25 -13.62 1.70
N PHE A 80 11.44 -13.41 1.16
CA PHE A 80 12.12 -14.38 0.31
C PHE A 80 12.46 -15.66 1.07
N LEU A 81 12.90 -15.55 2.32
CA LEU A 81 13.15 -16.67 3.22
C LEU A 81 11.86 -17.38 3.61
N PHE A 82 10.78 -16.64 3.91
CA PHE A 82 9.46 -17.20 4.19
C PHE A 82 8.90 -17.98 2.99
N VAL A 83 9.03 -17.42 1.78
CA VAL A 83 8.64 -18.06 0.52
C VAL A 83 9.53 -19.28 0.22
N SER A 84 10.82 -19.24 0.56
CA SER A 84 11.75 -20.37 0.36
C SER A 84 11.57 -21.51 1.38
N LEU A 85 11.05 -21.22 2.58
CA LEU A 85 10.76 -22.22 3.61
C LEU A 85 9.47 -23.02 3.31
N VAL A 86 8.58 -22.49 2.48
CA VAL A 86 7.43 -23.24 1.96
C VAL A 86 7.95 -24.17 0.86
N LEU A 87 8.14 -25.45 1.21
CA LEU A 87 8.82 -26.48 0.41
C LEU A 87 8.25 -26.74 -1.00
N GLU A 88 7.10 -26.17 -1.34
CA GLU A 88 6.47 -26.25 -2.65
C GLU A 88 6.60 -24.90 -3.36
N PHE A 89 7.66 -24.75 -4.14
CA PHE A 89 7.97 -23.54 -4.90
C PHE A 89 6.91 -23.31 -6.00
N ASN A 90 5.76 -22.77 -5.62
CA ASN A 90 4.69 -22.45 -6.55
C ASN A 90 4.81 -20.97 -6.92
N TRP A 91 5.24 -20.70 -8.16
CA TRP A 91 5.42 -19.36 -8.76
C TRP A 91 4.22 -18.41 -8.52
N GLN A 92 3.05 -18.99 -8.28
CA GLN A 92 1.82 -18.34 -7.87
C GLN A 92 1.95 -17.50 -6.59
N TYR A 93 2.70 -17.93 -5.57
CA TYR A 93 2.93 -17.14 -4.34
C TYR A 93 3.83 -15.93 -4.61
N GLY A 94 4.83 -16.08 -5.48
CA GLY A 94 5.67 -14.96 -5.92
C GLY A 94 4.85 -13.90 -6.65
N LEU A 95 3.99 -14.33 -7.58
CA LEU A 95 3.04 -13.43 -8.26
C LEU A 95 2.07 -12.76 -7.29
N ALA A 96 1.55 -13.49 -6.30
CA ALA A 96 0.67 -12.92 -5.28
C ALA A 96 1.35 -11.79 -4.49
N PHE A 97 2.63 -11.96 -4.17
CA PHE A 97 3.41 -10.93 -3.50
C PHE A 97 3.62 -9.69 -4.37
N VAL A 98 3.93 -9.87 -5.66
CA VAL A 98 4.08 -8.76 -6.60
C VAL A 98 2.77 -7.99 -6.77
N VAL A 99 1.64 -8.69 -6.87
CA VAL A 99 0.30 -8.08 -6.95
C VAL A 99 0.00 -7.29 -5.69
N ALA A 100 0.28 -7.84 -4.51
CA ALA A 100 0.07 -7.18 -3.23
C ALA A 100 0.93 -5.91 -3.06
N ILE A 101 2.20 -5.95 -3.44
CA ILE A 101 3.07 -4.76 -3.45
C ILE A 101 2.50 -3.71 -4.41
N SER A 102 2.13 -4.11 -5.62
CA SER A 102 1.61 -3.21 -6.65
C SER A 102 0.31 -2.53 -6.18
N TYR A 103 -0.57 -3.29 -5.53
CA TYR A 103 -1.79 -2.79 -4.90
C TYR A 103 -1.51 -1.74 -3.82
N ALA A 104 -0.57 -2.03 -2.91
CA ALA A 104 -0.14 -1.08 -1.87
C ALA A 104 0.48 0.20 -2.46
N MET A 105 1.33 0.06 -3.49
CA MET A 105 1.93 1.21 -4.17
C MET A 105 0.88 2.09 -4.84
N LEU A 106 -0.07 1.47 -5.54
CA LEU A 106 -1.16 2.19 -6.19
C LEU A 106 -1.98 2.99 -5.18
N TRP A 107 -2.34 2.38 -4.04
CA TRP A 107 -3.02 3.09 -2.95
C TRP A 107 -2.24 4.27 -2.45
N ASN A 108 -0.95 4.11 -2.15
CA ASN A 108 -0.11 5.19 -1.65
C ASN A 108 -0.08 6.39 -2.61
N VAL A 109 0.02 6.14 -3.92
CA VAL A 109 -0.02 7.19 -4.94
C VAL A 109 -1.38 7.89 -4.95
N LEU A 110 -2.46 7.12 -5.02
CA LEU A 110 -3.83 7.66 -5.04
C LEU A 110 -4.15 8.47 -3.78
N HIS A 111 -3.77 7.94 -2.62
CA HIS A 111 -3.99 8.57 -1.33
C HIS A 111 -3.24 9.90 -1.21
N ILE A 112 -1.94 9.93 -1.53
CA ILE A 112 -1.15 11.17 -1.52
C ILE A 112 -1.72 12.19 -2.52
N GLN A 113 -2.05 11.77 -3.74
CA GLN A 113 -2.63 12.67 -4.73
C GLN A 113 -3.99 13.22 -4.28
N PHE A 114 -4.83 12.37 -3.70
CA PHE A 114 -6.12 12.78 -3.18
C PHE A 114 -5.97 13.82 -2.07
N LEU A 115 -5.08 13.54 -1.11
CA LEU A 115 -4.79 14.45 -0.01
C LEU A 115 -4.26 15.79 -0.50
N ARG A 116 -3.31 15.78 -1.44
CA ARG A 116 -2.75 17.01 -2.02
C ARG A 116 -3.81 17.79 -2.77
N LYS A 117 -4.41 17.20 -3.80
CA LYS A 117 -5.23 17.94 -4.78
C LYS A 117 -6.64 18.26 -4.29
N TYR A 118 -7.26 17.37 -3.52
CA TYR A 118 -8.68 17.47 -3.18
C TYR A 118 -8.93 17.73 -1.70
N TYR A 119 -8.04 17.28 -0.82
CA TYR A 119 -8.22 17.46 0.62
C TYR A 119 -7.60 18.77 1.15
N PHE A 120 -6.31 18.99 0.93
CA PHE A 120 -5.54 20.10 1.51
C PHE A 120 -5.34 21.31 0.59
N LYS A 121 -5.12 21.16 -0.71
CA LYS A 121 -4.83 22.31 -1.61
C LYS A 121 -6.05 23.23 -1.85
N ASN A 122 -7.26 22.70 -1.72
CA ASN A 122 -8.50 23.50 -1.82
C ASN A 122 -9.03 23.92 -0.44
N ALA A 123 -8.21 23.93 0.60
CA ALA A 123 -8.58 24.27 1.98
C ALA A 123 -8.03 25.64 2.36
#